data_AF-A0A6C0KM65-F1
#
_entry.id   AF-A0A6C0KM65-F1
#
_cell.length_a   1.000
_cell.length_b   1.000
_cell.length_c   1.000
_cell.angle_alpha   90.00
_cell.angle_beta   90.00
_cell.angle_gamma   90.00
#
_symmetry.space_group_name_H-M   'P 1'
#
loop_
_entity.id
_entity.type
_entity.pdbx_description
1 polymer ?
#
loop_
_entity_poly.entity_id
_entity_poly.type
_entity_poly.pdbx_seq_one_letter_code
_entity_poly.pdbx_strand_id
1 'polypeptide(L)'
;MEYMSPTERDSHINCTNVDAFKKVGIVINICYGGFGISEWARQQFKERARADGYIPQPERTDEKLIDLIEAHGSRVNGLCSSLIIEYIPNDYYINKCYRIDEYDGSETLVLLHNKYKLKKITEIIQNEKLSESVRIEQTKQLLDLFEEIVD
;
A
#
# COMPACT_ATOMS: atom_id res chain seq x y z
N MET A 1 14.66 46.60 -0.64
CA MET A 1 15.00 45.20 -0.94
C MET A 1 14.55 44.38 0.25
N GLU A 2 13.30 43.93 0.24
CA GLU A 2 12.80 43.03 1.27
C GLU A 2 13.22 41.60 0.92
N TYR A 3 14.00 41.00 1.81
CA TYR A 3 14.39 39.61 1.75
C TYR A 3 13.19 38.76 2.21
N MET A 4 12.52 38.09 1.27
CA MET A 4 11.49 37.09 1.59
C MET A 4 12.14 35.81 2.13
N SER A 5 11.46 35.18 3.08
CA SER A 5 11.96 34.05 3.85
C SER A 5 11.85 32.73 3.07
N PRO A 6 12.72 31.73 3.31
CA PRO A 6 12.68 30.44 2.60
C PRO A 6 11.35 29.68 2.73
N THR A 7 10.55 29.99 3.75
CA THR A 7 9.26 29.36 4.06
C THR A 7 8.11 29.80 3.14
N GLU A 8 8.28 30.84 2.33
CA GLU A 8 7.23 31.32 1.42
C GLU A 8 7.28 30.64 0.03
N ARG A 9 8.28 29.79 -0.23
CA ARG A 9 8.43 29.05 -1.51
C ARG A 9 7.72 27.71 -1.57
N ASP A 10 7.24 27.16 -0.45
CA ASP A 10 6.66 25.80 -0.41
C ASP A 10 5.13 25.74 -0.54
N SER A 11 4.45 26.85 -0.84
CA SER A 11 2.98 26.89 -0.91
C SER A 11 2.36 26.55 -2.29
N HIS A 12 3.16 26.13 -3.27
CA HIS A 12 2.66 25.77 -4.61
C HIS A 12 3.17 24.40 -5.08
N ILE A 13 3.12 23.40 -4.19
CA ILE A 13 3.19 22.01 -4.63
C ILE A 13 1.84 21.66 -5.27
N ASN A 14 1.81 21.55 -6.60
CA ASN A 14 0.69 21.00 -7.35
C ASN A 14 0.29 19.64 -6.74
N CYS A 15 -0.93 19.57 -6.19
CA CYS A 15 -1.48 18.40 -5.49
C CYS A 15 -1.68 17.13 -6.35
N THR A 16 -1.19 17.08 -7.59
CA THR A 16 -1.38 15.92 -8.47
C THR A 16 -0.27 14.86 -8.34
N ASN A 17 0.81 15.11 -7.59
CA ASN A 17 1.99 14.24 -7.51
C ASN A 17 2.35 13.73 -6.11
N VAL A 18 1.57 14.08 -5.07
CA VAL A 18 1.84 13.66 -3.68
C VAL A 18 1.42 12.21 -3.40
N ASP A 19 0.48 11.65 -4.16
CA ASP A 19 -0.04 10.29 -3.93
C ASP A 19 0.87 9.16 -4.45
N ALA A 20 1.78 9.46 -5.38
CA ALA A 20 2.68 8.47 -5.98
C ALA A 20 3.84 8.06 -5.05
N PHE A 21 4.24 8.94 -4.13
CA PHE A 21 5.27 8.67 -3.12
C PHE A 21 4.70 8.17 -1.80
N LYS A 22 3.39 8.25 -1.61
CA LYS A 22 2.72 7.66 -0.45
C LYS A 22 2.92 6.16 -0.48
N LYS A 23 3.26 5.57 0.67
CA LYS A 23 3.33 4.12 0.83
C LYS A 23 2.15 3.64 1.67
N VAL A 24 1.72 2.41 1.42
CA VAL A 24 0.67 1.73 2.17
C VAL A 24 1.31 0.56 2.88
N GLY A 25 1.15 0.51 4.20
CA GLY A 25 1.55 -0.64 5.01
C GLY A 25 0.58 -1.80 4.81
N ILE A 26 1.13 -3.00 4.64
CA ILE A 26 0.38 -4.26 4.57
C ILE A 26 0.98 -5.19 5.61
N VAL A 27 0.15 -5.68 6.53
CA VAL A 27 0.59 -6.62 7.54
C VAL A 27 0.63 -8.04 6.96
N ILE A 28 1.79 -8.67 7.10
CA ILE A 28 2.02 -10.06 6.73
C ILE A 28 2.54 -10.86 7.93
N ASN A 29 2.34 -12.17 7.89
CA ASN A 29 2.84 -13.11 8.88
C ASN A 29 4.12 -13.79 8.38
N ILE A 30 5.20 -13.77 9.16
CA ILE A 30 6.49 -14.40 8.80
C ILE A 30 6.78 -15.65 9.65
N CYS A 31 5.75 -16.25 10.24
CA CYS A 31 5.86 -17.43 11.09
C CYS A 31 5.10 -18.61 10.48
N TYR A 32 5.50 -19.84 10.79
CA TYR A 32 4.88 -21.06 10.26
C TYR A 32 3.43 -21.33 10.75
N GLY A 33 2.87 -20.47 11.60
CA GLY A 33 1.44 -20.52 11.95
C GLY A 33 0.60 -19.54 11.13
N GLY A 34 -0.65 -19.31 11.52
CA GLY A 34 -1.56 -18.44 10.75
C GLY A 34 -1.48 -16.96 11.13
N PHE A 35 -1.98 -16.09 10.25
CA PHE A 35 -2.19 -14.66 10.52
C PHE A 35 -3.19 -14.46 11.67
N GLY A 36 -2.69 -14.19 12.87
CA GLY A 36 -3.50 -14.01 14.07
C GLY A 36 -3.00 -12.88 14.94
N ILE A 37 -3.92 -12.15 15.58
CA ILE A 37 -3.60 -11.14 16.58
C ILE A 37 -3.88 -11.66 17.99
N SER A 38 -3.13 -11.17 18.98
CA SER A 38 -3.32 -11.50 20.39
C SER A 38 -4.70 -11.04 20.88
N GLU A 39 -5.18 -11.62 21.98
CA GLU A 39 -6.41 -11.15 22.64
C GLU A 39 -6.29 -9.70 23.10
N TRP A 40 -5.10 -9.31 23.58
CA TRP A 40 -4.81 -7.93 23.96
C TRP A 40 -4.97 -6.96 22.77
N ALA A 41 -4.45 -7.34 21.60
CA ALA A 41 -4.60 -6.55 20.38
C ALA A 41 -6.06 -6.51 19.90
N ARG A 42 -6.77 -7.65 19.93
CA ARG A 42 -8.19 -7.72 19.57
C ARG A 42 -9.04 -6.80 20.45
N GLN A 43 -8.74 -6.72 21.75
CA GLN A 43 -9.45 -5.82 22.67
C GLN A 43 -9.29 -4.35 22.31
N GLN A 44 -8.23 -3.97 21.58
CA GLN A 44 -8.09 -2.60 21.08
C GLN A 44 -9.18 -2.26 20.06
N PHE A 45 -9.79 -3.25 19.41
CA PHE A 45 -10.86 -3.09 18.41
C PHE A 45 -12.27 -3.33 18.98
N LYS A 46 -12.44 -3.25 20.31
CA LYS A 46 -13.72 -3.53 20.98
C LYS A 46 -14.90 -2.71 20.43
N GLU A 47 -14.65 -1.51 19.90
CA GLU A 47 -15.67 -0.66 19.29
C GLU A 47 -16.25 -1.26 18.00
N ARG A 48 -15.55 -2.22 17.39
CA ARG A 48 -15.98 -2.94 16.18
C ARG A 48 -16.70 -4.25 16.51
N ALA A 49 -16.96 -4.52 17.78
CA ALA A 49 -17.68 -5.71 18.20
C ALA A 49 -19.08 -5.76 17.58
N ARG A 50 -19.47 -6.94 17.13
CA ARG A 50 -20.84 -7.24 16.71
C ARG A 50 -21.74 -7.39 17.95
N ALA A 51 -23.05 -7.50 17.72
CA ALA A 51 -24.06 -7.61 18.78
C ALA A 51 -23.88 -8.88 19.67
N ASP A 52 -23.21 -9.91 19.16
CA ASP A 52 -22.87 -11.15 19.88
C ASP A 52 -21.56 -11.03 20.70
N GLY A 53 -20.90 -9.87 20.67
CA GLY A 53 -19.62 -9.64 21.34
C GLY A 53 -18.39 -10.08 20.54
N TYR A 54 -18.57 -10.65 19.34
CA TYR A 54 -17.44 -11.01 18.48
C TYR A 54 -16.78 -9.76 17.90
N ILE A 55 -15.47 -9.61 18.14
CA ILE A 55 -14.65 -8.56 17.53
C ILE A 55 -14.03 -9.13 16.25
N PRO A 56 -14.41 -8.62 15.06
CA PRO A 56 -13.83 -9.07 13.80
C PRO A 56 -12.33 -8.82 13.75
N GLN A 57 -11.62 -9.70 13.07
CA GLN A 57 -10.21 -9.47 12.75
C GLN A 57 -10.08 -8.24 11.84
N PRO A 58 -9.20 -7.28 12.15
CA PRO A 58 -8.97 -6.12 11.29
C PRO A 58 -8.36 -6.53 9.95
N GLU A 59 -8.61 -5.71 8.93
CA GLU A 59 -7.98 -5.85 7.62
C GLU A 59 -6.46 -5.66 7.73
N ARG A 60 -5.71 -6.26 6.82
CA ARG A 60 -4.23 -6.20 6.81
C ARG A 60 -3.67 -4.79 6.56
N THR A 61 -4.48 -3.90 6.01
CA THR A 61 -4.14 -2.50 5.74
C THR A 61 -4.83 -1.55 6.73
N ASP A 62 -5.39 -2.09 7.81
CA ASP A 62 -6.04 -1.27 8.83
C ASP A 62 -5.00 -0.40 9.54
N GLU A 63 -5.18 0.92 9.49
CA GLU A 63 -4.24 1.89 10.07
C GLU A 63 -4.01 1.63 11.56
N LYS A 64 -5.07 1.30 12.32
CA LYS A 64 -4.95 1.01 13.75
C LYS A 64 -4.19 -0.30 14.00
N LEU A 65 -4.29 -1.28 13.11
CA LEU A 65 -3.46 -2.49 13.22
C LEU A 65 -1.98 -2.18 12.99
N ILE A 66 -1.69 -1.38 11.96
CA ILE A 66 -0.34 -0.94 11.62
C ILE A 66 0.26 -0.18 12.81
N ASP A 67 -0.44 0.82 13.33
CA ASP A 67 -0.01 1.61 14.50
C ASP A 67 0.29 0.72 15.71
N LEU A 68 -0.55 -0.29 15.98
CA LEU A 68 -0.33 -1.22 17.08
C LEU A 68 0.94 -2.05 16.89
N ILE A 69 1.23 -2.51 15.66
CA ILE A 69 2.43 -3.30 15.37
C ILE A 69 3.67 -2.42 15.46
N GLU A 70 3.64 -1.19 14.94
CA GLU A 70 4.74 -0.24 15.07
C GLU A 70 5.03 0.09 16.55
N ALA A 71 3.98 0.32 17.35
CA ALA A 71 4.13 0.75 18.74
C ALA A 71 4.44 -0.40 19.71
N HIS A 72 3.96 -1.61 19.45
CA HIS A 72 3.99 -2.72 20.41
C HIS A 72 4.60 -4.02 19.89
N GLY A 73 4.97 -4.08 18.61
CA GLY A 73 5.68 -5.21 18.01
C GLY A 73 5.02 -6.56 18.30
N SER A 74 5.80 -7.47 18.88
CA SER A 74 5.38 -8.86 19.13
C SER A 74 4.22 -9.02 20.11
N ARG A 75 3.86 -7.98 20.90
CA ARG A 75 2.66 -8.02 21.75
C ARG A 75 1.38 -8.16 20.94
N VAL A 76 1.41 -7.73 19.68
CA VAL A 76 0.27 -7.83 18.76
C VAL A 76 0.08 -9.26 18.25
N ASN A 77 1.14 -10.07 18.24
CA ASN A 77 1.12 -11.41 17.67
C ASN A 77 0.19 -12.35 18.44
N GLY A 78 -0.66 -13.10 17.73
CA GLY A 78 -1.31 -14.29 18.24
C GLY A 78 -0.32 -15.42 18.56
N LEU A 79 -0.84 -16.49 19.18
CA LEU A 79 -0.05 -17.60 19.77
C LEU A 79 0.99 -18.23 18.83
N CYS A 80 0.68 -18.35 17.54
CA CYS A 80 1.55 -18.94 16.52
C CYS A 80 1.70 -17.98 15.33
N SER A 81 2.02 -16.71 15.58
CA SER A 81 2.16 -15.71 14.52
C SER A 81 3.36 -14.81 14.79
N SER A 82 3.90 -14.23 13.73
CA SER A 82 4.88 -13.15 13.79
C SER A 82 4.54 -12.12 12.75
N LEU A 83 3.88 -11.04 13.16
CA LEU A 83 3.37 -10.03 12.24
C LEU A 83 4.41 -8.93 12.00
N ILE A 84 4.59 -8.57 10.73
CA ILE A 84 5.41 -7.43 10.30
C ILE A 84 4.63 -6.57 9.31
N ILE A 85 5.08 -5.33 9.12
CA ILE A 85 4.51 -4.41 8.13
C ILE A 85 5.47 -4.31 6.94
N GLU A 86 4.95 -4.57 5.75
CA GLU A 86 5.65 -4.24 4.51
C GLU A 86 4.97 -3.07 3.81
N TYR A 87 5.78 -2.10 3.36
CA TYR A 87 5.29 -0.91 2.70
C TYR A 87 5.42 -1.03 1.19
N ILE A 88 4.30 -0.88 0.49
CA ILE A 88 4.26 -0.84 -0.98
C ILE A 88 3.90 0.55 -1.47
N PRO A 89 4.25 0.91 -2.72
CA PRO A 89 3.77 2.17 -3.29
C PRO A 89 2.23 2.20 -3.32
N ASN A 90 1.64 3.33 -2.94
CA ASN A 90 0.19 3.51 -2.88
C ASN A 90 -0.50 3.22 -4.22
N ASP A 91 0.17 3.54 -5.33
CA ASP A 91 -0.37 3.26 -6.66
C ASP A 91 -0.50 1.75 -6.95
N TYR A 92 0.40 0.91 -6.42
CA TYR A 92 0.25 -0.55 -6.50
C TYR A 92 -0.93 -1.04 -5.64
N TYR A 93 -1.15 -0.42 -4.48
CA TYR A 93 -2.28 -0.73 -3.60
C TYR A 93 -3.63 -0.36 -4.23
N ILE A 94 -3.79 0.89 -4.70
CA ILE A 94 -5.00 1.38 -5.38
C ILE A 94 -5.32 0.50 -6.58
N ASN A 95 -4.30 0.14 -7.36
CA ASN A 95 -4.48 -0.68 -8.54
C ASN A 95 -4.60 -2.18 -8.28
N LYS A 96 -4.51 -2.62 -7.01
CA LYS A 96 -4.52 -4.05 -6.63
C LYS A 96 -3.50 -4.85 -7.44
N CYS A 97 -2.30 -4.28 -7.57
CA CYS A 97 -1.16 -4.83 -8.29
C CYS A 97 -0.14 -5.49 -7.36
N TYR A 98 -0.63 -6.20 -6.35
CA TYR A 98 0.16 -7.01 -5.45
C TYR A 98 -0.61 -8.30 -5.12
N ARG A 99 0.09 -9.26 -4.55
CA ARG A 99 -0.51 -10.44 -3.90
C ARG A 99 0.29 -10.81 -2.67
N ILE A 100 -0.34 -11.57 -1.78
CA ILE A 100 0.34 -12.23 -0.67
C ILE A 100 0.41 -13.71 -1.05
N ASP A 101 1.63 -14.22 -1.21
CA ASP A 101 1.87 -15.65 -1.34
C ASP A 101 2.08 -16.23 0.07
N GLU A 102 1.54 -17.42 0.33
CA GLU A 102 1.62 -18.10 1.62
C GLU A 102 2.18 -19.51 1.41
N TYR A 103 3.19 -19.87 2.20
CA TYR A 103 3.75 -21.21 2.25
C TYR A 103 3.97 -21.61 3.70
N ASP A 104 3.17 -22.58 4.16
CA ASP A 104 3.20 -23.09 5.54
C ASP A 104 3.05 -21.95 6.56
N GLY A 105 2.04 -21.10 6.40
CA GLY A 105 1.80 -19.96 7.29
C GLY A 105 2.72 -18.75 7.08
N SER A 106 3.93 -18.95 6.56
CA SER A 106 4.85 -17.85 6.23
C SER A 106 4.42 -17.17 4.93
N GLU A 107 4.24 -15.87 4.99
CA GLU A 107 3.71 -15.05 3.91
C GLU A 107 4.81 -14.21 3.26
N THR A 108 4.61 -13.83 2.01
CA THR A 108 5.49 -12.94 1.25
C THR A 108 4.65 -12.00 0.39
N LEU A 109 4.96 -10.71 0.46
CA LEU A 109 4.29 -9.70 -0.34
C LEU A 109 4.98 -9.58 -1.71
N VAL A 110 4.24 -9.82 -2.78
CA VAL A 110 4.77 -9.82 -4.16
C VAL A 110 4.11 -8.71 -4.96
N LEU A 111 4.92 -7.79 -5.49
CA LEU A 111 4.48 -6.75 -6.42
C LEU A 111 4.31 -7.33 -7.83
N LEU A 112 3.15 -7.09 -8.43
CA LEU A 112 2.80 -7.60 -9.76
C LEU A 112 3.09 -6.55 -10.82
N HIS A 113 4.37 -6.33 -11.13
CA HIS A 113 4.83 -5.30 -12.07
C HIS A 113 4.15 -5.40 -13.43
N ASN A 114 4.07 -6.58 -14.04
CA ASN A 114 3.43 -6.73 -15.36
C ASN A 114 1.94 -6.35 -15.34
N LYS A 115 1.22 -6.74 -14.28
CA LYS A 115 -0.18 -6.35 -14.10
C LYS A 115 -0.31 -4.83 -13.97
N TYR A 116 0.61 -4.20 -13.22
CA TYR A 116 0.67 -2.75 -13.07
C TYR A 116 0.94 -2.03 -14.40
N LYS A 117 1.95 -2.47 -15.16
CA LYS A 117 2.30 -1.92 -16.49
C LYS A 117 1.08 -1.96 -17.42
N LEU A 118 0.43 -3.11 -17.52
CA LEU A 118 -0.76 -3.30 -18.36
C LEU A 118 -1.92 -2.37 -17.95
N LYS A 119 -2.16 -2.21 -16.64
CA LYS A 119 -3.20 -1.31 -16.14
C LYS A 119 -2.96 0.14 -16.56
N LYS A 120 -1.75 0.65 -16.33
CA LYS A 120 -1.40 2.04 -16.67
C LYS A 120 -1.50 2.33 -18.16
N ILE A 121 -1.02 1.42 -19.00
CA ILE A 121 -1.17 1.53 -20.45
C ILE A 121 -2.65 1.53 -20.84
N THR A 122 -3.45 0.62 -20.26
CA THR A 122 -4.89 0.54 -20.54
C THR A 122 -5.62 1.83 -20.13
N GLU A 123 -5.29 2.40 -18.97
CA GLU A 123 -5.84 3.68 -18.49
C GLU A 123 -5.56 4.82 -19.49
N ILE A 124 -4.34 4.91 -20.02
CA ILE A 124 -3.98 5.91 -21.03
C ILE A 124 -4.77 5.69 -22.32
N ILE A 125 -4.79 4.46 -22.84
CA ILE A 125 -5.45 4.12 -24.10
C ILE A 125 -6.95 4.41 -24.05
N GLN A 126 -7.60 4.05 -22.93
CA GLN A 126 -9.04 4.21 -22.72
C GLN A 126 -9.44 5.63 -22.31
N ASN A 127 -8.49 6.54 -22.11
CA ASN A 127 -8.82 7.91 -21.72
C ASN A 127 -9.36 8.72 -22.91
N GLU A 128 -10.69 8.74 -23.05
CA GLU A 128 -11.42 9.46 -24.11
C GLU A 128 -11.21 10.98 -24.08
N LYS A 129 -10.74 11.55 -22.96
CA LYS A 129 -10.44 12.98 -22.84
C LYS A 129 -9.16 13.37 -23.58
N LEU A 130 -8.32 12.40 -23.94
CA LEU A 130 -7.04 12.63 -24.62
C LEU A 130 -7.18 12.39 -26.13
N SER A 131 -6.54 13.24 -26.91
CA SER A 131 -6.39 12.98 -28.35
C SER A 131 -5.56 11.71 -28.57
N GLU A 132 -5.73 11.09 -29.73
CA GLU A 132 -5.01 9.87 -30.09
C GLU A 132 -3.48 10.07 -30.07
N SER A 133 -3.00 11.20 -30.61
CA SER A 133 -1.58 11.55 -30.61
C SER A 133 -0.99 11.61 -29.21
N VAL A 134 -1.72 12.22 -28.26
CA VAL A 134 -1.28 12.34 -26.86
C VAL A 134 -1.28 10.98 -26.17
N ARG A 135 -2.28 10.12 -26.43
CA ARG A 135 -2.30 8.76 -25.87
C ARG A 135 -1.11 7.93 -26.36
N ILE A 136 -0.78 8.02 -27.65
CA ILE A 136 0.38 7.33 -28.23
C ILE A 136 1.68 7.83 -27.59
N GLU A 137 1.85 9.14 -27.47
CA GLU A 137 3.05 9.75 -26.87
C GLU A 137 3.23 9.33 -25.40
N GLN A 138 2.18 9.44 -24.59
CA GLN A 138 2.21 9.05 -23.18
C GLN A 138 2.46 7.54 -23.00
N THR A 139 1.89 6.70 -23.86
CA THR A 139 2.12 5.25 -23.81
C THR A 139 3.58 4.92 -24.12
N LYS A 140 4.19 5.59 -25.11
CA LYS A 140 5.62 5.43 -25.42
C LYS A 140 6.50 5.85 -24.26
N GLN A 141 6.29 7.06 -23.71
CA GLN A 141 7.04 7.55 -22.55
C GLN A 141 6.96 6.59 -21.36
N LEU A 142 5.78 5.99 -21.12
CA LEU A 142 5.60 5.03 -20.05
C LEU A 142 6.31 3.70 -20.31
N LEU A 143 6.32 3.22 -21.56
CA LEU A 143 7.05 2.01 -21.95
C LEU A 143 8.56 2.22 -21.80
N ASP A 144 9.08 3.35 -22.29
CA ASP A 144 10.50 3.71 -22.18
C ASP A 144 10.93 3.75 -20.69
N LEU A 145 10.14 4.40 -19.83
CA LEU A 145 10.37 4.42 -18.37
C LEU A 145 10.42 3.01 -17.75
N PHE A 146 9.62 2.08 -18.27
CA PHE A 146 9.58 0.71 -17.76
C PHE A 146 10.72 -0.18 -18.25
N GLU A 147 11.42 0.21 -19.32
CA GLU A 147 12.62 -0.44 -19.82
C GLU A 147 13.88 0.08 -19.10
N GLU A 148 13.94 1.38 -18.82
CA GLU A 148 15.07 2.01 -18.08
C GLU A 148 15.26 1.47 -16.64
N ILE A 149 14.24 0.87 -16.03
CA ILE A 149 14.31 0.31 -14.66
C ILE A 149 14.92 -1.11 -14.64
N VAL A 150 15.21 -1.71 -15.81
CA VAL A 150 15.68 -3.10 -15.93
C VAL A 150 17.20 -3.21 -16.16
N ASP A 151 17.91 -2.08 -16.30
CA ASP A 151 19.39 -1.99 -16.35
C ASP A 151 20.01 -1.55 -15.02
#